data_AF-A1WRW9-F1
#
_entry.id   AF-A1WRW9-F1
#
_cell.length_a   1.000
_cell.length_b   1.000
_cell.length_c   1.000
_cell.angle_alpha   90.00
_cell.angle_beta   90.00
_cell.angle_gamma   90.00
#
_symmetry.space_group_name_H-M   'P 1'
#
loop_
_entity.id
_entity.type
_entity.pdbx_description
1 polymer ?
#
loop_
_entity_poly.entity_id
_entity_poly.type
_entity_poly.pdbx_seq_one_letter_code
_entity_poly.pdbx_strand_id
1 'polypeptide(L)' 'MSHTNFVLANVGGGTAFARKLDKHGLIVRPVTSYGLTDWVRISIGTSSEIDRFLKAARPE' A
#
# COMPACT_ATOMS: atom_id res chain seq x y z
N MET A 1 -16.05 -2.64 -11.07
CA MET A 1 -16.19 -1.40 -10.28
C MET A 1 -15.85 -1.74 -8.82
N SER A 2 -14.76 -1.22 -8.26
CA SER A 2 -14.59 -1.24 -6.80
C SER A 2 -15.53 -0.19 -6.21
N HIS A 3 -16.35 -0.54 -5.22
CA HIS A 3 -17.29 0.37 -4.56
C HIS A 3 -16.67 1.03 -3.31
N THR A 4 -15.35 1.19 -3.27
CA THR A 4 -14.61 1.61 -2.07
C THR A 4 -13.48 2.59 -2.38
N ASN A 5 -13.04 3.35 -1.37
CA ASN A 5 -11.91 4.29 -1.47
C ASN A 5 -10.56 3.61 -1.21
N PHE A 6 -10.42 2.33 -1.56
CA PHE A 6 -9.16 1.60 -1.46
C PHE A 6 -9.00 0.53 -2.53
N VAL A 7 -7.75 0.11 -2.72
CA VAL A 7 -7.38 -1.05 -3.53
C VAL A 7 -6.63 -2.05 -2.67
N LEU A 8 -6.80 -3.33 -2.98
CA LEU A 8 -5.93 -4.38 -2.48
C LEU A 8 -4.86 -4.66 -3.54
N ALA A 9 -3.60 -4.62 -3.15
CA ALA A 9 -2.47 -4.87 -4.02
C ALA A 9 -1.59 -5.97 -3.44
N ASN A 10 -1.22 -6.94 -4.28
CA ASN A 10 -0.19 -7.92 -3.95
C ASN A 10 1.19 -7.26 -4.15
N VAL A 11 2.00 -7.28 -3.09
CA VAL A 11 3.33 -6.64 -3.05
C VAL A 11 4.43 -7.65 -2.67
N GLY A 12 4.13 -8.95 -2.64
CA GLY A 12 5.10 -10.01 -2.33
C GLY A 12 5.63 -10.00 -0.88
N GLY A 13 4.95 -9.29 0.03
CA GLY A 13 5.35 -9.17 1.43
C GLY A 13 4.75 -7.93 2.10
N GLY A 14 3.47 -8.00 2.48
CA GLY A 14 2.68 -6.82 2.86
C GLY A 14 3.24 -6.06 4.07
N THR A 15 3.71 -6.77 5.09
CA THR A 15 4.33 -6.15 6.28
C THR A 15 5.64 -5.45 5.95
N ALA A 16 6.49 -6.06 5.12
CA ALA A 16 7.77 -5.48 4.72
C ALA A 16 7.56 -4.22 3.86
N PHE A 17 6.64 -4.30 2.90
CA PHE A 17 6.25 -3.17 2.06
C PHE A 17 5.68 -2.00 2.89
N ALA A 18 4.80 -2.30 3.85
CA ALA A 18 4.26 -1.28 4.76
C ALA A 18 5.35 -0.59 5.57
N ARG A 19 6.31 -1.35 6.13
CA ARG A 19 7.46 -0.78 6.84
C ARG A 19 8.38 0.06 5.95
N LYS A 20 8.55 -0.29 4.67
CA LYS A 20 9.31 0.52 3.72
C LYS A 20 8.64 1.89 3.53
N LEU A 21 7.33 1.90 3.27
CA LEU A 21 6.57 3.12 3.01
C LEU A 21 6.40 4.01 4.24
N ASP A 22 6.32 3.42 5.44
CA ASP A 22 6.24 4.17 6.71
C ASP A 22 7.44 5.12 6.88
N LYS A 23 8.63 4.71 6.44
CA LYS A 23 9.85 5.55 6.42
C LYS A 23 9.73 6.78 5.50
N HIS A 24 8.82 6.74 4.53
CA HIS A 24 8.53 7.84 3.62
C HIS A 24 7.28 8.64 4.05
N GLY A 25 6.73 8.39 5.25
CA GLY A 25 5.51 9.02 5.75
C GLY A 25 4.23 8.53 5.04
N LEU A 26 4.30 7.37 4.38
CA LEU A 26 3.20 6.79 3.62
C LEU A 26 2.68 5.53 4.32
N ILE A 27 1.50 5.63 4.93
CA ILE A 27 0.94 4.55 5.73
C ILE A 27 0.02 3.68 4.85
N VAL A 28 0.40 2.42 4.66
CA VAL A 28 -0.47 1.39 4.07
C VAL A 28 -0.76 0.29 5.10
N ARG A 29 -1.89 -0.40 4.94
CA ARG A 29 -2.32 -1.42 5.92
C ARG A 29 -2.08 -2.82 5.37
N PRO A 30 -1.16 -3.62 5.95
CA PRO A 30 -1.10 -5.05 5.69
C PRO A 30 -2.43 -5.71 6.05
N VAL A 31 -2.87 -6.67 5.24
CA VAL A 31 -4.10 -7.44 5.47
C VAL A 31 -3.79 -8.88 5.90
N THR A 32 -2.67 -9.05 6.61
CA THR A 32 -2.19 -10.35 7.10
C THR A 32 -3.18 -11.03 8.04
N SER A 33 -3.99 -10.27 8.78
CA SER A 33 -5.06 -10.80 9.64
C SER A 33 -6.16 -11.53 8.87
N TYR A 34 -6.25 -11.31 7.56
CA TYR A 34 -7.17 -12.02 6.66
C TYR A 34 -6.51 -13.22 5.95
N GLY A 35 -5.30 -13.60 6.35
CA GLY A 35 -4.52 -14.67 5.70
C GLY A 35 -3.79 -14.24 4.42
N LEU A 36 -3.86 -12.96 4.04
CA LEU A 36 -3.24 -12.41 2.83
C LEU A 36 -1.88 -11.76 3.17
N THR A 37 -0.87 -12.56 3.45
CA THR A 37 0.45 -12.09 3.93
C THR A 37 1.19 -11.21 2.92
N ASP A 38 0.97 -11.43 1.63
CA ASP A 38 1.65 -10.69 0.57
C ASP A 38 0.91 -9.43 0.13
N TRP A 39 -0.25 -9.13 0.74
CA TRP A 39 -1.13 -8.07 0.28
C TRP A 39 -1.18 -6.88 1.25
N VAL A 40 -1.43 -5.71 0.67
CA VAL A 40 -1.72 -4.48 1.40
C VAL A 40 -3.00 -3.82 0.90
N ARG A 41 -3.70 -3.16 1.81
CA ARG A 41 -4.80 -2.26 1.50
C ARG A 41 -4.26 -0.83 1.41
N ILE A 42 -4.43 -0.22 0.25
CA ILE A 42 -3.99 1.14 -0.06
C ILE A 42 -5.23 2.01 -0.22
N SER A 43 -5.38 3.02 0.63
CA SER A 43 -6.44 4.01 0.48
C SER A 43 -6.13 4.97 -0.65
N ILE A 44 -7.14 5.32 -1.46
CA ILE A 44 -7.01 6.28 -2.55
C ILE A 44 -7.26 7.67 -1.97
N GLY A 45 -6.20 8.48 -1.92
CA GLY A 45 -6.22 9.87 -1.49
C GLY A 45 -6.24 10.85 -2.67
N THR A 46 -5.59 11.99 -2.48
CA THR A 46 -5.37 13.02 -3.51
C THR A 46 -4.35 12.56 -4.55
N SER A 47 -4.37 13.17 -5.74
CA SER A 47 -3.38 12.88 -6.79
C SER A 47 -1.94 13.11 -6.32
N SER A 48 -1.69 14.13 -5.48
CA SER A 48 -0.35 14.40 -4.96
C SER A 48 0.16 13.30 -4.01
N GLU A 49 -0.72 12.72 -3.19
CA GLU A 49 -0.39 11.59 -2.33
C GLU A 49 -0.11 10.33 -3.16
N ILE A 50 -0.89 10.11 -4.22
CA ILE A 50 -0.68 9.00 -5.16
C ILE A 50 0.67 9.14 -5.86
N ASP A 51 1.05 10.33 -6.32
CA ASP A 51 2.35 10.56 -6.96
C ASP A 51 3.53 10.29 -6.02
N ARG A 52 3.42 10.72 -4.75
CA ARG A 52 4.43 10.39 -3.72
C ARG A 52 4.50 8.89 -3.47
N PHE A 53 3.34 8.24 -3.37
CA PHE A 53 3.25 6.79 -3.22
C PHE A 53 3.94 6.05 -4.37
N LEU A 54 3.64 6.41 -5.62
CA LEU A 54 4.22 5.77 -6.79
C LEU A 54 5.73 5.94 -6.87
N LYS A 55 6.28 7.06 -6.37
CA LYS A 55 7.74 7.25 -6.28
C LYS A 55 8.38 6.35 -5.22
N ALA A 56 7.78 6.24 -4.03
CA ALA A 56 8.32 5.42 -2.94
C ALA A 56 8.12 3.91 -3.14
N ALA A 57 7.05 3.52 -3.84
CA ALA A 57 6.68 2.12 -4.08
C ALA A 57 7.45 1.47 -5.23
N ARG A 58 8.14 2.24 -6.09
CA ARG A 58 8.94 1.68 -7.17
C ARG A 58 10.07 0.80 -6.62
N PRO A 59 10.28 -0.40 -7.21
CA PRO A 59 11.54 -1.10 -7.03
C PRO A 59 12.67 -0.27 -7.66
N GLU A 60 13.87 -0.35 -7.09
CA GLU A 60 15.08 0.20 -7.74
C GLU A 60 15.44 -0.60 -8.99
#